data_AF-A0A061A843-F1
#
_entry.id   AF-A0A061A843-F1
#
_cell.length_a   1.000
_cell.length_b   1.000
_cell.length_c   1.000
_cell.angle_alpha   90.00
_cell.angle_beta   90.00
_cell.angle_gamma   90.00
#
_symmetry.space_group_name_H-M   'P 1'
#
loop_
_entity.id
_entity.type
_entity.pdbx_description
1 polymer ?
#
loop_
_entity_poly.entity_id
_entity_poly.type
_entity_poly.pdbx_seq_one_letter_code
_entity_poly.pdbx_strand_id
1 'polypeptide(L)'
;ARHCRMLEGQERSFSLSGHADPIPEKVSPLKGPVAGGTVITISGKHLDTANKNDVIVTVGGTPCEVLSFGSEITCETGVYKGQKVPLESLRVSVKYGKSTTKDVPVTFNFQYSENPKLTDYSPKTSFVCGGRRIVCVGSGFDLIQRATMKVLPSADDFSQSPPVEVSTHYSLLLQYT
;
A
#
# COMPACT_ATOMS: atom_id res chain seq x y z
N ALA A 1 -25.48 66.41 -24.66
CA ALA A 1 -25.31 64.96 -24.84
C ALA A 1 -23.83 64.64 -25.00
N ARG A 2 -23.21 63.94 -24.04
CA ARG A 2 -21.84 63.41 -24.19
C ARG A 2 -21.96 61.88 -24.32
N HIS A 3 -21.52 61.40 -25.48
CA HIS A 3 -21.45 60.01 -25.88
C HIS A 3 -20.52 59.21 -24.95
N CYS A 4 -21.02 58.12 -24.36
CA CYS A 4 -20.18 57.06 -23.81
C CYS A 4 -19.77 56.11 -24.95
N ARG A 5 -18.48 55.80 -25.08
CA ARG A 5 -18.00 54.68 -25.90
C ARG A 5 -17.96 53.41 -25.04
N MET A 6 -18.52 52.34 -25.57
CA MET A 6 -18.32 50.98 -25.08
C MET A 6 -16.85 50.61 -25.27
N LEU A 7 -16.17 50.12 -24.23
CA LEU A 7 -14.90 49.42 -24.39
C LEU A 7 -15.22 47.96 -24.71
N GLU A 8 -14.73 47.50 -25.85
CA GLU A 8 -14.90 46.14 -26.36
C GLU A 8 -14.41 45.11 -25.34
N GLY A 9 -15.20 44.05 -25.16
CA GLY A 9 -14.87 42.94 -24.28
C GLY A 9 -13.64 42.20 -24.80
N GLN A 10 -12.60 42.15 -23.97
CA GLN A 10 -11.52 41.20 -24.17
C GLN A 10 -12.04 39.82 -23.76
N GLU A 11 -12.42 38.99 -24.74
CA GLU A 11 -12.52 37.55 -24.56
C GLU A 11 -11.13 37.06 -24.13
N ARG A 12 -10.92 36.99 -22.81
CA ARG A 12 -9.88 36.12 -22.29
C ARG A 12 -10.36 34.71 -22.57
N SER A 13 -9.76 34.10 -23.59
CA SER A 13 -9.69 32.66 -23.73
C SER A 13 -9.11 32.09 -22.44
N PHE A 14 -9.98 31.85 -21.47
CA PHE A 14 -9.72 30.89 -20.42
C PHE A 14 -9.68 29.55 -21.13
N SER A 15 -8.47 29.02 -21.34
CA SER A 15 -8.30 27.59 -21.52
C SER A 15 -8.87 26.92 -20.27
N LEU A 16 -10.15 26.55 -20.33
CA LEU A 16 -10.76 25.59 -19.43
C LEU A 16 -9.98 24.29 -19.66
N SER A 17 -8.92 24.08 -18.88
CA SER A 17 -8.44 22.73 -18.65
C SER A 17 -9.62 22.03 -17.98
N GLY A 18 -10.40 21.29 -18.77
CA GLY A 18 -11.59 20.60 -18.30
C GLY A 18 -11.17 19.70 -17.16
N HIS A 19 -11.71 19.96 -15.96
CA HIS A 19 -11.51 19.10 -14.81
C HIS A 19 -12.12 17.75 -15.14
N ALA A 20 -11.27 16.80 -15.54
CA ALA A 20 -11.73 15.49 -15.95
C ALA A 20 -12.06 14.70 -14.69
N ASP A 21 -13.26 14.10 -14.68
CA ASP A 21 -13.71 13.27 -13.57
C ASP A 21 -12.77 12.07 -13.39
N PRO A 22 -12.28 11.80 -12.18
CA PRO A 22 -11.41 10.66 -11.93
C PRO A 22 -12.22 9.38 -12.00
N ILE A 23 -11.66 8.36 -12.66
CA ILE A 23 -12.30 7.06 -12.87
C ILE A 23 -11.34 5.98 -12.36
N PRO A 24 -11.37 5.62 -11.08
CA PRO A 24 -10.63 4.46 -10.58
C PRO A 24 -11.28 3.17 -11.12
N GLU A 25 -10.51 2.33 -11.81
CA GLU A 25 -11.01 1.15 -12.51
C GLU A 25 -10.54 -0.16 -11.86
N LYS A 26 -9.34 -0.18 -11.27
CA LYS A 26 -8.71 -1.41 -10.75
C LYS A 26 -7.88 -1.15 -9.50
N VAL A 27 -7.76 -2.19 -8.67
CA VAL A 27 -6.88 -2.27 -7.50
C VAL A 27 -5.98 -3.51 -7.62
N SER A 28 -4.73 -3.41 -7.17
CA SER A 28 -3.81 -4.55 -7.04
C SER A 28 -2.78 -4.32 -5.93
N PRO A 29 -2.46 -5.31 -5.09
CA PRO A 29 -3.11 -6.61 -4.95
C PRO A 29 -4.53 -6.48 -4.38
N LEU A 30 -5.32 -7.56 -4.48
CA LEU A 30 -6.71 -7.60 -3.97
C LEU A 30 -6.81 -8.16 -2.55
N LYS A 31 -5.69 -8.55 -1.94
CA LYS A 31 -5.65 -9.15 -0.59
C LYS A 31 -4.46 -8.65 0.21
N GLY A 32 -4.61 -8.64 1.52
CA GLY A 32 -3.52 -8.35 2.46
C GLY A 32 -3.88 -8.69 3.92
N PRO A 33 -2.90 -8.69 4.83
CA PRO A 33 -3.11 -8.99 6.25
C PRO A 33 -3.93 -7.90 6.97
N VAL A 34 -4.72 -8.30 7.97
CA VAL A 34 -5.46 -7.37 8.85
C VAL A 34 -4.59 -6.38 9.60
N ALA A 35 -3.30 -6.69 9.80
CA ALA A 35 -2.33 -5.75 10.35
C ALA A 35 -2.10 -4.50 9.47
N GLY A 36 -2.54 -4.52 8.20
CA GLY A 36 -2.23 -3.44 7.25
C GLY A 36 -0.84 -3.60 6.65
N GLY A 37 -0.27 -2.50 6.17
CA GLY A 37 1.06 -2.45 5.55
C GLY A 37 1.11 -3.01 4.14
N THR A 38 -0.05 -3.30 3.52
CA THR A 38 -0.11 -3.72 2.12
C THR A 38 -0.12 -2.49 1.24
N VAL A 39 0.85 -2.35 0.35
CA VAL A 39 0.86 -1.28 -0.65
C VAL A 39 -0.04 -1.69 -1.81
N ILE A 40 -1.18 -1.03 -1.95
CA ILE A 40 -2.09 -1.23 -3.08
C ILE A 40 -1.89 -0.13 -4.13
N THR A 41 -2.03 -0.50 -5.39
CA THR A 41 -2.03 0.38 -6.55
C THR A 41 -3.44 0.47 -7.11
N ILE A 42 -3.94 1.69 -7.21
CA ILE A 42 -5.20 2.05 -7.84
C ILE A 42 -4.88 2.62 -9.22
N SER A 43 -5.41 2.00 -10.26
CA SER A 43 -5.25 2.43 -11.65
C SER A 43 -6.60 2.74 -12.31
N GLY A 44 -6.56 3.59 -13.33
CA GLY A 44 -7.75 4.14 -13.94
C GLY A 44 -7.43 5.34 -14.82
N LYS A 45 -8.39 6.28 -14.94
CA LYS A 45 -8.28 7.47 -15.81
C LYS A 45 -8.43 8.74 -15.00
N HIS A 46 -7.65 9.76 -15.37
CA HIS A 46 -7.68 11.10 -14.76
C HIS A 46 -7.52 11.07 -13.23
N LEU A 47 -6.74 10.12 -12.71
CA LEU A 47 -6.54 9.98 -11.27
C LEU A 47 -5.71 11.13 -10.69
N ASP A 48 -4.95 11.83 -11.53
CA ASP A 48 -4.10 12.98 -11.24
C ASP A 48 -4.83 14.34 -11.23
N THR A 49 -6.17 14.34 -11.26
CA THR A 49 -7.00 15.56 -11.40
C THR A 49 -7.03 16.47 -10.15
N ALA A 50 -6.37 16.08 -9.05
CA ALA A 50 -6.37 16.81 -7.77
C ALA A 50 -4.96 17.00 -7.19
N ASN A 51 -4.84 17.73 -6.07
CA ASN A 51 -3.61 17.76 -5.29
C ASN A 51 -3.52 16.53 -4.37
N LYS A 52 -2.34 15.89 -4.28
CA LYS A 52 -2.10 14.76 -3.37
C LYS A 52 -2.58 15.01 -1.94
N ASN A 53 -2.39 16.23 -1.42
CA ASN A 53 -2.75 16.56 -0.03
C ASN A 53 -4.27 16.56 0.23
N ASP A 54 -5.07 16.64 -0.82
CA ASP A 54 -6.53 16.64 -0.76
C ASP A 54 -7.13 15.26 -1.08
N VAL A 55 -6.29 14.23 -1.27
CA VAL A 55 -6.72 12.89 -1.67
C VAL A 55 -6.68 11.96 -0.47
N ILE A 56 -7.82 11.34 -0.18
CA ILE A 56 -7.98 10.37 0.91
C ILE A 56 -8.44 9.06 0.30
N VAL A 57 -7.69 7.99 0.58
CA VAL A 57 -8.06 6.63 0.16
C VAL A 57 -8.51 5.84 1.38
N THR A 58 -9.58 5.05 1.23
CA THR A 58 -10.06 4.14 2.27
C THR A 58 -10.40 2.77 1.71
N VAL A 59 -10.23 1.74 2.53
CA VAL A 59 -10.59 0.35 2.24
C VAL A 59 -11.62 -0.10 3.29
N GLY A 60 -12.89 -0.19 2.89
CA GLY A 60 -13.99 -0.52 3.81
C GLY A 60 -14.05 0.41 5.02
N GLY A 61 -13.75 1.70 4.82
CA GLY A 61 -13.68 2.71 5.89
C GLY A 61 -12.37 2.73 6.69
N THR A 62 -11.45 1.79 6.45
CA THR A 62 -10.10 1.83 7.04
C THR A 62 -9.21 2.78 6.21
N PRO A 63 -8.49 3.73 6.84
CA PRO A 63 -7.57 4.63 6.11
C PRO A 63 -6.49 3.87 5.32
N CYS A 64 -6.14 4.37 4.14
CA CYS A 64 -5.00 3.92 3.34
C CYS A 64 -4.11 5.14 3.07
N GLU A 65 -2.86 5.10 3.54
CA GLU A 65 -1.93 6.23 3.48
C GLU A 65 -1.38 6.40 2.05
N VAL A 66 -1.63 7.55 1.42
CA VAL A 66 -1.21 7.79 0.03
C VAL A 66 0.30 8.01 -0.08
N LEU A 67 0.99 7.05 -0.68
CA LEU A 67 2.43 7.08 -0.91
C LEU A 67 2.78 7.86 -2.18
N SER A 68 2.11 7.54 -3.29
CA SER A 68 2.29 8.22 -4.58
C SER A 68 0.95 8.58 -5.21
N PHE A 69 0.92 9.68 -5.94
CA PHE A 69 -0.26 10.20 -6.61
C PHE A 69 0.12 10.75 -7.99
N GLY A 70 -0.55 10.26 -9.02
CA GLY A 70 -0.33 10.61 -10.43
C GLY A 70 -1.30 9.85 -11.30
N SER A 71 -0.83 9.31 -12.44
CA SER A 71 -1.63 8.43 -13.31
C SER A 71 -2.14 7.19 -12.60
N GLU A 72 -1.44 6.78 -11.54
CA GLU A 72 -1.85 5.76 -10.58
C GLU A 72 -1.70 6.31 -9.17
N ILE A 73 -2.44 5.75 -8.23
CA ILE A 73 -2.37 6.09 -6.81
C ILE A 73 -1.84 4.87 -6.08
N THR A 74 -0.74 5.00 -5.35
CA THR A 74 -0.29 3.95 -4.43
C THR A 74 -0.59 4.37 -3.01
N CYS A 75 -1.14 3.45 -2.22
CA CYS A 75 -1.37 3.69 -0.80
C CYS A 75 -1.08 2.47 0.05
N GLU A 76 -0.67 2.69 1.29
CA GLU A 76 -0.42 1.65 2.28
C GLU A 76 -1.66 1.44 3.16
N THR A 77 -2.16 0.21 3.21
CA THR A 77 -3.37 -0.10 3.99
C THR A 77 -3.14 0.04 5.49
N GLY A 78 -4.08 0.67 6.20
CA GLY A 78 -4.05 0.75 7.66
C GLY A 78 -4.47 -0.55 8.34
N VAL A 79 -4.33 -0.56 9.68
CA VAL A 79 -4.76 -1.68 10.53
C VAL A 79 -6.28 -1.80 10.48
N TYR A 80 -6.78 -2.96 10.06
CA TYR A 80 -8.20 -3.24 10.03
C TYR A 80 -8.71 -3.66 11.43
N LYS A 81 -9.63 -2.87 12.00
CA LYS A 81 -10.15 -3.07 13.37
C LYS A 81 -11.50 -3.79 13.47
N GLY A 82 -12.04 -4.28 12.35
CA GLY A 82 -13.31 -5.01 12.37
C GLY A 82 -13.19 -6.43 12.94
N GLN A 83 -14.33 -7.04 13.27
CA GLN A 83 -14.37 -8.20 14.17
C GLN A 83 -14.43 -9.59 13.48
N LYS A 84 -14.46 -9.67 12.15
CA LYS A 84 -14.69 -10.93 11.42
C LYS A 84 -13.63 -11.15 10.35
N VAL A 85 -12.85 -12.23 10.39
CA VAL A 85 -11.77 -12.53 9.42
C VAL A 85 -11.87 -14.00 8.98
N PRO A 86 -11.60 -14.36 7.71
CA PRO A 86 -11.40 -13.47 6.57
C PRO A 86 -12.66 -12.65 6.28
N LEU A 87 -12.47 -11.39 5.90
CA LEU A 87 -13.59 -10.50 5.65
C LEU A 87 -14.27 -10.75 4.32
N GLU A 88 -15.54 -10.34 4.26
CA GLU A 88 -16.25 -10.05 3.03
C GLU A 88 -15.54 -8.92 2.28
N SER A 89 -15.52 -9.01 0.95
CA SER A 89 -14.82 -8.10 0.05
C SER A 89 -15.17 -6.63 0.34
N LEU A 90 -14.17 -5.80 0.65
CA LEU A 90 -14.33 -4.40 1.02
C LEU A 90 -14.12 -3.47 -0.18
N ARG A 91 -14.98 -2.46 -0.29
CA ARG A 91 -14.85 -1.42 -1.32
C ARG A 91 -13.63 -0.54 -1.07
N VAL A 92 -12.95 -0.19 -2.15
CA VAL A 92 -11.88 0.81 -2.15
C VAL A 92 -12.45 2.11 -2.68
N SER A 93 -12.35 3.16 -1.87
CA SER A 93 -12.92 4.48 -2.17
C SER A 93 -11.83 5.54 -2.17
N VAL A 94 -11.84 6.40 -3.19
CA VAL A 94 -10.94 7.55 -3.33
C VAL A 94 -11.76 8.82 -3.24
N LYS A 95 -11.45 9.64 -2.24
CA LYS A 95 -12.04 10.96 -2.05
C LYS A 95 -11.05 12.03 -2.52
N TYR A 96 -11.51 12.90 -3.42
CA TYR A 96 -10.79 14.03 -3.97
C TYR A 96 -11.39 15.32 -3.40
N GLY A 97 -10.62 16.00 -2.55
CA GLY A 97 -11.05 17.22 -1.88
C GLY A 97 -12.28 17.01 -0.98
N LYS A 98 -13.19 18.00 -0.98
CA LYS A 98 -14.37 17.97 -0.09
C LYS A 98 -15.60 17.33 -0.72
N SER A 99 -15.72 17.31 -2.04
CA SER A 99 -16.99 17.03 -2.74
C SER A 99 -17.01 15.76 -3.57
N THR A 100 -15.85 15.26 -4.02
CA THR A 100 -15.80 14.17 -5.01
C THR A 100 -15.34 12.88 -4.35
N THR A 101 -16.17 11.85 -4.37
CA THR A 101 -15.80 10.50 -3.94
C THR A 101 -16.09 9.53 -5.08
N LYS A 102 -15.13 8.66 -5.39
CA LYS A 102 -15.26 7.63 -6.43
C LYS A 102 -14.86 6.28 -5.86
N ASP A 103 -15.66 5.27 -6.16
CA ASP A 103 -15.42 3.89 -5.74
C ASP A 103 -14.82 3.10 -6.90
N VAL A 104 -13.89 2.20 -6.57
CA VAL A 104 -13.41 1.17 -7.51
C VAL A 104 -14.54 0.16 -7.75
N PRO A 105 -14.70 -0.38 -8.98
CA PRO A 105 -15.66 -1.43 -9.27
C PRO A 105 -15.57 -2.63 -8.30
N VAL A 106 -16.73 -3.18 -7.94
CA VAL A 106 -16.89 -4.25 -6.95
C VAL A 106 -16.06 -5.51 -7.27
N THR A 107 -15.78 -5.74 -8.56
CA THR A 107 -14.92 -6.83 -9.06
C THR A 107 -13.48 -6.75 -8.54
N PHE A 108 -13.02 -5.57 -8.12
CA PHE A 108 -11.69 -5.30 -7.58
C PHE A 108 -11.73 -4.87 -6.11
N ASN A 109 -12.73 -5.31 -5.36
CA ASN A 109 -12.75 -5.14 -3.92
C ASN A 109 -11.52 -5.79 -3.26
N PHE A 110 -11.06 -5.18 -2.17
CA PHE A 110 -9.94 -5.65 -1.39
C PHE A 110 -10.40 -6.55 -0.24
N GLN A 111 -9.64 -7.59 0.08
CA GLN A 111 -9.95 -8.53 1.15
C GLN A 111 -8.84 -8.55 2.21
N TYR A 112 -9.19 -8.19 3.45
CA TYR A 112 -8.33 -8.46 4.60
C TYR A 112 -8.41 -9.94 5.00
N SER A 113 -7.24 -10.54 5.19
CA SER A 113 -7.02 -11.93 5.59
C SER A 113 -6.24 -12.01 6.91
N GLU A 114 -6.17 -13.19 7.53
CA GLU A 114 -5.38 -13.37 8.75
C GLU A 114 -3.91 -12.99 8.54
N ASN A 115 -3.28 -12.50 9.61
CA ASN A 115 -1.85 -12.17 9.58
C ASN A 115 -1.01 -13.42 9.30
N PRO A 116 0.10 -13.29 8.56
CA PRO A 116 1.02 -14.38 8.32
C PRO A 116 1.61 -14.90 9.64
N LYS A 117 1.81 -16.22 9.72
CA LYS A 117 2.35 -16.89 10.91
C LYS A 117 3.52 -17.76 10.52
N LEU A 118 4.66 -17.55 11.16
CA LEU A 118 5.82 -18.46 11.10
C LEU A 118 5.61 -19.56 12.13
N THR A 119 5.47 -20.81 11.70
CA THR A 119 5.27 -21.96 12.59
C THR A 119 6.57 -22.69 12.86
N ASP A 120 7.42 -22.85 11.85
CA ASP A 120 8.71 -23.47 12.00
C ASP A 120 9.73 -22.90 11.02
N TYR A 121 11.00 -23.18 11.28
CA TYR A 121 12.08 -22.89 10.36
C TYR A 121 13.22 -23.87 10.56
N SER A 122 13.89 -24.23 9.48
CA SER A 122 15.02 -25.15 9.50
C SER A 122 16.09 -24.71 8.53
N PRO A 123 17.38 -24.78 8.90
CA PRO A 123 17.92 -25.22 10.19
C PRO A 123 17.86 -24.14 11.29
N LYS A 124 17.98 -24.55 12.57
CA LYS A 124 17.94 -23.63 13.74
C LYS A 124 19.23 -22.86 13.99
N THR A 125 20.34 -23.32 13.42
CA THR A 125 21.66 -22.69 13.57
C THR A 125 22.23 -22.31 12.20
N SER A 126 23.07 -21.28 12.16
CA SER A 126 23.72 -20.80 10.94
C SER A 126 25.10 -20.24 11.27
N PHE A 127 25.92 -20.06 10.24
CA PHE A 127 27.19 -19.38 10.35
C PHE A 127 26.97 -17.87 10.52
N VAL A 128 27.80 -17.22 11.35
CA VAL A 128 27.81 -15.76 11.57
C VAL A 128 27.96 -15.02 10.24
N CYS A 129 28.79 -15.54 9.34
CA CYS A 129 29.01 -15.04 7.99
C CYS A 129 27.79 -15.20 7.06
N GLY A 130 26.72 -15.86 7.50
CA GLY A 130 25.49 -16.14 6.74
C GLY A 130 25.68 -17.14 5.59
N GLY A 131 24.94 -16.92 4.51
CA GLY A 131 24.95 -17.78 3.31
C GLY A 131 24.17 -19.10 3.43
N ARG A 132 23.76 -19.50 4.64
CA ARG A 132 22.94 -20.69 4.87
C ARG A 132 21.49 -20.42 4.46
N ARG A 133 20.93 -21.30 3.63
CA ARG A 133 19.50 -21.29 3.29
C ARG A 133 18.67 -21.69 4.51
N ILE A 134 17.74 -20.82 4.91
CA ILE A 134 16.75 -21.11 5.96
C ILE A 134 15.39 -21.30 5.30
N VAL A 135 14.80 -22.47 5.49
CA VAL A 135 13.45 -22.78 5.06
C VAL A 135 12.50 -22.38 6.16
N CYS A 136 11.52 -21.54 5.85
CA CYS A 136 10.47 -21.10 6.78
C CYS A 136 9.17 -21.80 6.42
N VAL A 137 8.50 -22.34 7.44
CA VAL A 137 7.20 -23.01 7.35
C VAL A 137 6.18 -22.17 8.10
N GLY A 138 4.99 -22.02 7.53
CA GLY A 138 3.99 -21.12 8.07
C GLY A 138 2.79 -20.95 7.16
N SER A 139 2.02 -19.90 7.40
CA SER A 139 0.83 -19.55 6.61
C SER A 139 0.77 -18.06 6.29
N GLY A 140 0.00 -17.69 5.26
CA GLY A 140 -0.26 -16.29 4.88
C GLY A 140 0.92 -15.56 4.22
N PHE A 141 1.96 -16.28 3.82
CA PHE A 141 3.14 -15.72 3.17
C PHE A 141 2.88 -15.18 1.75
N ASP A 142 1.76 -15.57 1.13
CA ASP A 142 1.26 -15.03 -0.13
C ASP A 142 0.71 -13.60 0.01
N LEU A 143 0.34 -13.19 1.24
CA LEU A 143 -0.27 -11.88 1.51
C LEU A 143 0.76 -10.76 1.66
N ILE A 144 2.05 -11.09 1.84
CA ILE A 144 3.11 -10.12 2.10
C ILE A 144 3.90 -9.82 0.83
N GLN A 145 4.14 -8.53 0.57
CA GLN A 145 4.87 -8.08 -0.61
C GLN A 145 6.39 -8.12 -0.41
N ARG A 146 6.84 -8.07 0.85
CA ARG A 146 8.25 -8.12 1.23
C ARG A 146 8.42 -8.81 2.58
N ALA A 147 9.37 -9.73 2.66
CA ALA A 147 9.79 -10.39 3.89
C ALA A 147 11.27 -10.10 4.16
N THR A 148 11.65 -9.95 5.43
CA THR A 148 13.05 -9.78 5.84
C THR A 148 13.30 -10.55 7.13
N MET A 149 14.40 -11.31 7.18
CA MET A 149 14.83 -12.00 8.40
C MET A 149 15.75 -11.08 9.20
N LYS A 150 15.47 -10.89 10.49
CA LYS A 150 16.39 -10.29 11.44
C LYS A 150 16.85 -11.38 12.40
N VAL A 151 18.16 -11.62 12.45
CA VAL A 151 18.77 -12.60 13.35
C VAL A 151 19.51 -11.83 14.45
N LEU A 152 19.25 -12.21 15.70
CA LEU A 152 19.97 -11.71 16.85
C LEU A 152 20.92 -12.82 17.32
N PRO A 153 22.23 -12.55 17.45
CA PRO A 153 23.18 -13.53 17.95
C PRO A 153 22.90 -13.88 19.41
N SER A 154 23.13 -15.14 19.79
CA SER A 154 23.07 -15.59 21.18
C SER A 154 24.24 -15.03 21.98
N ALA A 155 23.96 -14.60 23.22
CA ALA A 155 24.97 -14.01 24.11
C ALA A 155 26.15 -14.95 24.43
N ASP A 156 25.92 -16.27 24.37
CA ASP A 156 26.96 -17.29 24.66
C ASP A 156 28.07 -17.37 23.60
N ASP A 157 27.85 -16.87 22.37
CA ASP A 157 28.86 -16.85 21.30
C ASP A 157 29.84 -15.66 21.42
N PHE A 158 29.58 -14.69 22.31
CA PHE A 158 30.39 -13.47 22.46
C PHE A 158 31.48 -13.53 23.53
N SER A 159 31.89 -14.73 23.96
CA SER A 159 33.07 -14.87 24.83
C SER A 159 34.39 -14.43 24.16
N GLN A 160 34.39 -14.03 22.88
CA GLN A 160 35.55 -13.45 22.20
C GLN A 160 35.23 -12.14 21.43
N SER A 161 35.23 -11.00 22.14
CA SER A 161 35.38 -9.62 21.60
C SER A 161 34.24 -9.08 20.68
N PRO A 162 34.18 -7.75 20.43
CA PRO A 162 32.98 -6.91 20.59
C PRO A 162 31.78 -7.29 19.71
N PRO A 163 30.55 -6.85 20.08
CA PRO A 163 29.34 -7.17 19.35
C PRO A 163 29.39 -6.65 17.92
N VAL A 164 29.68 -7.53 16.97
CA VAL A 164 29.57 -7.23 15.55
C VAL A 164 28.08 -7.26 15.22
N GLU A 165 27.50 -6.11 14.88
CA GLU A 165 26.21 -6.06 14.19
C GLU A 165 26.39 -6.66 12.80
N VAL A 166 26.24 -7.98 12.69
CA VAL A 166 26.31 -8.64 11.39
C VAL A 166 24.94 -8.50 10.72
N SER A 167 24.78 -7.46 9.91
CA SER A 167 23.64 -7.30 9.00
C SER A 167 23.80 -8.22 7.79
N THR A 168 23.66 -9.53 8.00
CA THR A 168 23.76 -10.50 6.90
C THR A 168 22.44 -10.58 6.14
N HIS A 169 22.48 -10.46 4.82
CA HIS A 169 21.31 -10.63 3.97
C HIS A 169 20.95 -12.13 3.89
N TYR A 170 19.92 -12.54 4.62
CA TYR A 170 19.37 -13.90 4.51
C TYR A 170 18.38 -13.97 3.35
N SER A 171 18.61 -14.90 2.43
CA SER A 171 17.67 -15.22 1.36
C SER A 171 16.55 -16.10 1.90
N LEU A 172 15.38 -15.53 2.17
CA LEU A 172 14.19 -16.28 2.54
C LEU A 172 13.59 -16.98 1.33
N LEU A 173 13.29 -18.26 1.49
CA LEU A 173 12.43 -19.01 0.59
C LEU A 173 11.18 -19.40 1.38
N LEU A 174 10.08 -18.70 1.12
CA LEU A 174 8.77 -19.01 1.69
C LEU A 174 8.17 -20.12 0.82
N GLN A 175 7.93 -21.29 1.41
CA GLN A 175 7.23 -22.38 0.72
C GLN A 175 5.74 -22.34 1.11
N TYR A 176 4.89 -22.38 0.08
CA TYR A 176 3.44 -22.50 0.23
C TYR A 176 3.09 -23.98 0.48
N THR A 177 2.25 -24.27 1.46
CA THR A 177 1.52 -25.54 1.58
C THR A 177 0.04 -25.28 1.41
#